data_AF-A0A4R3AFJ8-F1
#
_entry.id   AF-A0A4R3AFJ8-F1
#
_cell.length_a   1.000
_cell.length_b   1.000
_cell.length_c   1.000
_cell.angle_alpha   90.00
_cell.angle_beta   90.00
_cell.angle_gamma   90.00
#
_symmetry.space_group_name_H-M   'P 1'
#
loop_
_entity.id
_entity.type
_entity.pdbx_description
1 polymer ?
#
loop_
_entity_poly.entity_id
_entity_poly.type
_entity_poly.pdbx_seq_one_letter_code
_entity_poly.pdbx_strand_id
1 'polypeptide(L)' 'MAKFYLHISDGKEAEVEIDAANAHAAMNDGLNALSTFACRNFPPPDNVSITVLDDKRRKVGRMRFVFEIEYADTLVM' A
#
# COMPACT_ATOMS: atom_id res chain seq x y z
N MET A 1 2.71 -21.13 -8.28
CA MET A 1 3.00 -19.84 -7.61
C MET A 1 2.49 -19.94 -6.17
N ALA A 2 3.06 -19.19 -5.24
CA ALA A 2 2.60 -19.17 -3.86
C ALA A 2 1.53 -18.09 -3.68
N LYS A 3 0.54 -18.36 -2.85
CA LYS A 3 -0.54 -17.42 -2.54
C LYS A 3 -0.11 -16.47 -1.44
N PHE A 4 -0.44 -15.20 -1.62
CA PHE A 4 -0.27 -14.16 -0.62
C PHE A 4 -1.53 -13.30 -0.54
N TYR A 5 -1.70 -12.62 0.58
CA TYR A 5 -2.82 -11.69 0.79
C TYR A 5 -2.27 -10.29 1.06
N LEU A 6 -2.77 -9.31 0.32
CA LEU A 6 -2.52 -7.89 0.56
C LEU A 6 -3.69 -7.32 1.33
N HIS A 7 -3.46 -6.92 2.57
CA HIS A 7 -4.43 -6.20 3.38
C HIS A 7 -4.12 -4.70 3.32
N ILE A 8 -4.99 -3.92 2.67
CA ILE A 8 -4.88 -2.48 2.47
C ILE A 8 -5.70 -1.76 3.54
N SER A 9 -5.10 -0.74 4.17
CA SER A 9 -5.75 0.12 5.15
C SER A 9 -5.49 1.59 4.81
N ASP A 10 -6.53 2.32 4.42
CA ASP A 10 -6.51 3.74 4.02
C ASP A 10 -7.65 4.56 4.68
N GLY A 11 -8.20 4.05 5.79
CA GLY A 11 -9.49 4.47 6.35
C GLY A 11 -10.63 3.51 6.00
N LYS A 12 -10.45 2.66 4.98
CA LYS A 12 -11.23 1.44 4.73
C LYS A 12 -10.30 0.24 4.71
N GLU A 13 -10.84 -0.94 5.01
CA GLU A 13 -10.09 -2.19 4.97
C GLU A 13 -10.48 -2.99 3.73
N ALA A 14 -9.47 -3.45 2.98
CA ALA A 14 -9.65 -4.34 1.84
C ALA A 14 -8.59 -5.45 1.87
N GLU A 15 -8.97 -6.66 1.47
CA GLU A 15 -8.05 -7.78 1.32
C GLU A 15 -8.09 -8.29 -0.13
N VAL A 16 -6.92 -8.49 -0.73
CA VAL A 16 -6.76 -8.97 -2.10
C VAL A 16 -5.83 -10.16 -2.11
N GLU A 17 -6.26 -11.27 -2.72
CA GLU A 17 -5.39 -12.43 -2.98
C GLU A 17 -4.50 -12.13 -4.19
N ILE A 18 -3.20 -12.42 -4.07
CA ILE A 18 -2.22 -12.31 -5.16
C ILE A 18 -1.41 -13.60 -5.29
N ASP A 19 -1.01 -13.92 -6.51
CA ASP A 19 -0.05 -14.97 -6.80
C ASP A 19 1.34 -14.37 -6.98
N ALA A 20 2.30 -14.79 -6.15
CA ALA A 20 3.69 -14.36 -6.27
C ALA A 20 4.67 -15.54 -6.20
N ALA A 21 5.87 -15.35 -6.75
CA ALA A 21 6.89 -16.40 -6.76
C ALA A 21 7.47 -16.67 -5.36
N ASN A 22 7.57 -15.64 -4.52
CA ASN A 22 8.08 -15.70 -3.16
C ASN A 22 7.68 -14.43 -2.37
N ALA A 23 8.03 -14.39 -1.08
CA ALA A 23 7.73 -13.28 -0.19
C ALA A 23 8.31 -11.94 -0.68
N HIS A 24 9.50 -11.92 -1.28
CA HIS A 24 10.12 -10.70 -1.80
C HIS A 24 9.34 -10.14 -2.98
N ALA A 25 8.93 -11.01 -3.92
CA ALA A 25 8.06 -10.63 -5.03
C ALA A 25 6.71 -10.11 -4.54
N ALA A 26 6.09 -10.77 -3.56
CA ALA A 26 4.83 -10.31 -2.97
C ALA A 26 4.95 -8.93 -2.30
N MET A 27 6.07 -8.67 -1.62
CA MET A 27 6.36 -7.35 -1.04
C MET A 27 6.56 -6.29 -2.11
N ASN A 28 7.26 -6.61 -3.21
CA ASN A 28 7.43 -5.69 -4.33
C ASN A 28 6.10 -5.36 -5.02
N ASP A 29 5.25 -6.36 -5.25
CA ASP A 29 3.93 -6.16 -5.84
C ASP A 29 3.04 -5.31 -4.90
N GLY A 30 3.10 -5.58 -3.59
CA GLY A 30 2.44 -4.76 -2.58
C GLY A 30 2.95 -3.31 -2.57
N LEU A 31 4.24 -3.07 -2.75
CA LEU A 31 4.82 -1.71 -2.83
C LEU A 31 4.32 -0.97 -4.08
N ASN A 32 4.28 -1.66 -5.22
CA ASN A 32 3.79 -1.08 -6.48
C ASN A 32 2.30 -0.71 -6.39
N ALA A 33 1.50 -1.60 -5.79
CA ALA A 33 0.09 -1.36 -5.51
C ALA A 33 -0.10 -0.17 -4.56
N LEU A 34 0.65 -0.13 -3.44
CA LEU A 34 0.64 0.97 -2.47
C LEU A 34 0.96 2.31 -3.15
N SER A 35 2.02 2.34 -3.96
CA SER A 35 2.47 3.55 -4.64
C SER A 35 1.47 4.04 -5.68
N THR A 36 0.90 3.12 -6.45
CA THR A 36 -0.15 3.45 -7.43
C THR A 36 -1.38 4.01 -6.73
N PHE A 37 -1.80 3.40 -5.62
CA PHE A 37 -2.98 3.83 -4.89
C PHE A 37 -2.78 5.20 -4.26
N ALA A 38 -1.68 5.37 -3.54
CA ALA A 38 -1.39 6.60 -2.80
C ALA A 38 -1.21 7.81 -3.73
N CYS A 39 -0.57 7.62 -4.88
CA CYS A 39 -0.22 8.70 -5.80
C CYS A 39 -1.21 8.91 -6.94
N ARG A 40 -2.36 8.19 -6.95
CA ARG A 40 -3.34 8.30 -8.04
C ARG A 40 -4.04 9.66 -8.09
N ASN A 41 -4.25 10.28 -6.93
CA ASN A 41 -4.93 11.56 -6.80
C ASN A 41 -4.14 12.49 -5.88
N PHE A 42 -4.28 13.80 -6.09
CA PHE A 42 -3.73 14.83 -5.20
C PHE A 42 -4.88 15.58 -4.49
N PRO A 43 -4.81 15.81 -3.16
CA PRO A 43 -3.77 15.33 -2.26
C PRO A 43 -3.84 13.80 -2.07
N PRO A 44 -2.70 13.13 -1.85
CA PRO A 44 -2.68 11.72 -1.44
C PRO A 44 -3.42 11.53 -0.10
N PRO A 45 -3.90 10.30 0.19
CA PRO A 45 -4.53 10.00 1.48
C PRO A 45 -3.54 10.15 2.64
N ASP A 46 -4.02 10.67 3.79
CA ASP A 46 -3.21 10.98 4.99
C ASP A 46 -2.36 9.80 5.47
N ASN A 47 -2.93 8.60 5.41
CA ASN A 47 -2.22 7.38 5.70
C ASN A 47 -2.75 6.24 4.82
N VAL A 48 -1.82 5.48 4.26
CA VAL A 48 -2.15 4.22 3.60
C VAL A 48 -1.09 3.19 3.95
N SER A 49 -1.53 1.99 4.29
CA SER A 49 -0.63 0.88 4.58
C SER A 49 -1.11 -0.40 3.93
N ILE A 50 -0.17 -1.22 3.47
CA ILE A 50 -0.41 -2.57 2.98
C ILE A 50 0.36 -3.55 3.86
N THR A 51 -0.35 -4.53 4.39
CA THR A 51 0.23 -5.68 5.09
C THR A 51 0.19 -6.88 4.15
N VAL A 52 1.35 -7.50 3.92
CA VAL A 52 1.46 -8.72 3.12
C VAL A 52 1.43 -9.91 4.06
N LEU A 53 0.56 -10.87 3.77
CA LEU A 53 0.41 -12.13 4.50
C LEU A 53 0.73 -13.30 3.56
N ASP A 54 1.23 -14.40 4.13
CA ASP A 54 1.41 -15.66 3.41
C ASP A 54 0.11 -16.47 3.31
N ASP A 55 0.18 -17.65 2.68
CA ASP A 55 -0.90 -18.61 2.51
C ASP A 55 -1.57 -19.06 3.83
N LYS A 56 -0.84 -18.96 4.94
CA LYS A 56 -1.31 -19.30 6.29
C LYS A 56 -1.73 -18.06 7.08
N ARG A 57 -1.92 -16.91 6.41
CA ARG A 57 -2.23 -15.61 7.00
C ARG A 57 -1.20 -15.12 8.01
N ARG A 58 0.06 -15.56 7.89
CA ARG A 58 1.16 -15.07 8.72
C ARG A 58 1.75 -13.82 8.08
N LYS A 59 2.03 -12.82 8.90
CA LYS A 59 2.60 -11.56 8.44
C LYS A 59 3.97 -11.78 7.81
N VAL A 60 4.08 -11.43 6.54
CA VAL A 60 5.34 -11.35 5.79
C VAL A 60 5.98 -9.98 6.02
N GLY A 61 5.19 -8.91 5.92
CA GLY A 61 5.68 -7.55 6.07
C GLY A 61 4.56 -6.53 6.08
N ARG A 62 4.88 -5.28 6.44
CA ARG A 62 3.95 -4.15 6.34
C ARG A 62 4.70 -2.96 5.76
N MET A 63 4.07 -2.30 4.80
CA MET A 63 4.52 -1.05 4.20
C MET A 63 3.51 0.03 4.51
N ARG A 64 3.98 1.25 4.77
CA ARG A 64 3.12 2.40 5.09
C ARG A 64 3.73 3.65 4.47
N PHE A 65 2.89 4.44 3.80
CA PHE A 65 3.23 5.78 3.38
C PHE A 65 2.56 6.80 4.29
N VAL A 66 3.29 7.88 4.53
CA VAL A 66 2.84 9.07 5.26
C VAL A 66 3.22 10.24 4.38
N PHE A 67 2.25 11.08 4.06
CA PHE A 67 2.43 12.23 3.19
C PHE A 67 2.36 13.51 4.02
N GLU A 68 3.24 14.44 3.72
CA GLU A 68 3.25 15.79 4.28
C GLU A 68 3.21 16.76 3.11
N ILE A 69 2.24 17.67 3.12
CA ILE A 69 2.01 18.64 2.05
C ILE A 69 2.12 20.03 2.66
N GLU A 70 3.08 20.80 2.17
CA GLU A 70 3.22 22.22 2.48
C GLU A 70 2.75 23.03 1.27
N TYR A 71 1.77 23.91 1.47
CA TYR A 71 1.37 24.89 0.47
C TYR A 71 2.18 26.16 0.67
N ALA A 72 2.56 26.83 -0.42
CA ALA A 72 3.17 28.16 -0.35
C ALA A 72 2.14 29.18 0.18
N ASP A 73 2.60 30.15 0.98
CA ASP A 73 1.76 31.19 1.57
C ASP A 73 1.07 32.09 0.53
N THR A 74 1.59 32.14 -0.70
CA THR A 74 0.99 32.86 -1.82
C THR A 74 -0.01 31.97 -2.55
N LEU A 75 -1.30 32.23 -2.32
CA LEU A 75 -2.39 31.72 -3.14
C LEU A 75 -2.15 32.11 -4.60
N VAL A 76 -1.71 31.15 -5.42
CA VAL A 76 -1.83 31.25 -6.88
C VAL A 76 -3.31 30.99 -7.17
N MET A 77 -4.09 32.07 -7.27
CA MET A 77 -5.48 32.06 -7.75
C MET A 77 -5.54 31.88 -9.26
#